data_AF-A0A4Y7LY86-F1
#
_entry.id   AF-A0A4Y7LY86-F1
#
_cell.length_a   1.000
_cell.length_b   1.000
_cell.length_c   1.000
_cell.angle_alpha   90.00
_cell.angle_beta   90.00
_cell.angle_gamma   90.00
#
_symmetry.space_group_name_H-M   'P 1'
#
loop_
_entity.id
_entity.type
_entity.pdbx_description
1 polymer ?
#
loop_
_entity_poly.entity_id
_entity_poly.type
_entity_poly.pdbx_seq_one_letter_code
_entity_poly.pdbx_strand_id
1 'polypeptide(L)'
;MAGAMSWGKLSICAKLLRSTTTWNVQRIAEYAKPAGGPGGLGSKKAGKLGKLGPVVEKKILPVETDPEKLVNYVCGSNILKQGQDIQLKPDSEYPDWLWSLRLGKVPPLEEMDQNTLQYWRRLRKLNLRRQSRLMELRRY
;
A
#
# COMPACT_ATOMS: atom_id res chain seq x y z
N MET A 1 -68.08 21.49 13.89
CA MET A 1 -67.73 22.46 12.83
C MET A 1 -66.23 22.44 12.66
N ALA A 2 -65.76 22.05 11.48
CA ALA A 2 -64.34 22.11 11.11
C ALA A 2 -63.97 23.57 10.77
N GLY A 3 -62.86 24.06 11.32
CA GLY A 3 -62.33 25.39 11.07
C GLY A 3 -60.82 25.33 10.91
N ALA A 4 -60.34 25.72 9.73
CA ALA A 4 -59.02 25.50 9.18
C ALA A 4 -57.86 26.09 10.01
N MET A 5 -56.78 25.32 10.15
CA MET A 5 -55.48 25.84 10.58
C MET A 5 -54.50 25.75 9.43
N SER A 6 -54.07 26.93 8.99
CA SER A 6 -53.09 27.21 7.94
C SER A 6 -51.80 26.40 8.10
N TRP A 7 -51.39 25.69 7.03
CA TRP A 7 -50.10 25.00 6.95
C TRP A 7 -49.01 25.99 6.54
N GLY A 8 -48.47 26.71 7.51
CA GLY A 8 -47.22 27.45 7.35
C GLY A 8 -46.06 26.49 7.09
N LYS A 9 -45.45 26.59 5.91
CA LYS A 9 -44.18 25.93 5.58
C LYS A 9 -43.10 26.36 6.58
N LEU A 10 -42.63 25.44 7.41
CA LEU A 10 -41.35 25.55 8.12
C LEU A 10 -40.58 24.24 7.94
N SER A 11 -40.02 24.12 6.75
CA SER A 11 -38.78 23.40 6.53
C SER A 11 -37.70 24.08 7.38
N ILE A 12 -37.25 23.43 8.46
CA ILE A 12 -35.87 23.42 9.02
C ILE A 12 -35.90 22.35 10.12
N CYS A 13 -35.79 21.06 9.78
CA CYS A 13 -35.28 20.04 10.72
C CYS A 13 -34.93 18.73 10.00
N ALA A 14 -34.09 18.81 8.97
CA ALA A 14 -33.53 17.62 8.31
C ALA A 14 -32.05 17.83 7.91
N LYS A 15 -31.30 18.58 8.73
CA LYS A 15 -29.86 18.85 8.50
C LYS A 15 -29.06 18.85 9.80
N LEU A 16 -29.34 17.94 10.74
CA LEU A 16 -28.54 17.89 11.97
C LEU A 16 -28.08 16.50 12.43
N LEU A 17 -28.07 15.50 11.55
CA LEU A 17 -27.49 14.17 11.84
C LEU A 17 -26.72 13.62 10.62
N ARG A 18 -25.92 14.47 9.98
CA ARG A 18 -24.98 14.04 8.94
C ARG A 18 -23.71 14.88 8.94
N SER A 19 -23.15 15.10 10.12
CA SER A 19 -21.89 15.82 10.30
C SER A 19 -21.09 15.21 11.45
N THR A 20 -20.65 13.97 11.27
CA THR A 20 -19.52 13.43 12.02
C THR A 20 -18.60 12.68 11.07
N THR A 21 -17.45 13.33 10.83
CA THR A 21 -16.13 12.73 10.52
C THR A 21 -15.95 11.92 9.22
N THR A 22 -15.97 12.59 8.06
CA THR A 22 -15.22 12.14 6.86
C THR A 22 -13.76 12.65 6.81
N TRP A 23 -13.29 13.32 7.86
CA TRP A 23 -12.00 14.04 7.91
C TRP A 23 -10.72 13.18 8.00
N ASN A 24 -10.76 11.87 7.76
CA ASN A 24 -9.56 11.02 7.87
C ASN A 24 -9.29 10.06 6.70
N VAL A 25 -10.07 10.11 5.61
CA VAL A 25 -9.86 9.19 4.45
C VAL A 25 -9.35 9.90 3.20
N GLN A 26 -9.40 11.23 3.13
CA GLN A 26 -9.06 11.96 1.90
C GLN A 26 -7.60 12.40 1.76
N ARG A 27 -6.73 12.25 2.78
CA ARG A 27 -5.38 12.85 2.77
C ARG A 27 -4.20 11.94 2.39
N ILE A 28 -4.41 10.66 2.07
CA ILE A 28 -3.30 9.74 1.73
C ILE A 28 -3.10 9.59 0.21
N ALA A 29 -4.11 9.89 -0.60
CA ALA A 29 -4.06 9.66 -2.05
C ALA A 29 -3.38 10.80 -2.86
N GLU A 30 -3.06 11.94 -2.24
CA GLU A 30 -2.54 13.09 -2.99
C GLU A 30 -1.03 13.08 -3.25
N TYR A 31 -0.26 12.29 -2.49
CA TYR A 31 1.19 12.17 -2.66
C TYR A 31 1.60 11.39 -3.93
N ALA A 32 0.69 10.60 -4.51
CA ALA A 32 0.96 9.76 -5.68
C ALA A 32 0.53 10.40 -7.03
N LYS A 33 0.22 11.71 -7.06
CA LYS A 33 0.03 12.42 -8.32
C LYS A 33 1.43 12.66 -8.93
N PRO A 34 1.77 12.13 -10.12
CA PRO A 34 3.03 12.46 -10.76
C PRO A 34 3.05 13.97 -11.01
N ALA A 35 4.12 14.63 -10.58
CA ALA A 35 4.28 16.07 -10.73
C ALA A 35 4.19 16.46 -12.21
N GLY A 36 3.10 17.12 -12.57
CA GLY A 36 2.85 17.69 -13.88
C GLY A 36 1.56 18.51 -13.80
N GLY A 37 1.66 19.81 -14.08
CA GLY A 37 0.59 20.80 -13.92
C GLY A 37 -0.69 20.52 -14.72
N PRO A 38 -1.66 21.46 -14.67
CA PRO A 38 -3.09 21.20 -14.77
C PRO A 38 -3.49 20.62 -16.13
N GLY A 39 -3.74 19.32 -16.15
CA GLY A 39 -4.05 18.57 -17.36
C GLY A 39 -3.89 17.09 -17.07
N GLY A 40 -4.80 16.56 -16.26
CA GLY A 40 -4.77 15.18 -15.79
C GLY A 40 -4.52 14.18 -16.92
N LEU A 41 -3.59 13.27 -16.67
CA LEU A 41 -3.19 12.16 -17.52
C LEU A 41 -4.32 11.12 -17.60
N GLY A 42 -5.40 11.52 -18.26
CA GLY A 42 -6.57 10.72 -18.62
C GLY A 42 -7.18 11.13 -19.97
N SER A 43 -6.59 12.13 -20.63
CA SER A 43 -7.04 12.59 -21.94
C SER A 43 -6.42 11.75 -23.04
N LYS A 44 -7.27 10.89 -23.58
CA LYS A 44 -7.06 10.07 -24.76
C LYS A 44 -6.80 11.02 -25.94
N LYS A 45 -5.68 10.80 -26.64
CA LYS A 45 -5.21 11.42 -27.90
C LYS A 45 -4.39 12.72 -27.82
N ALA A 46 -3.08 12.55 -27.73
CA ALA A 46 -2.07 13.23 -28.57
C ALA A 46 -0.95 12.18 -28.77
N GLY A 47 -0.65 11.65 -29.95
CA GLY A 47 -0.37 12.41 -31.16
C GLY A 47 1.08 12.92 -31.13
N LYS A 48 2.04 11.99 -31.26
CA LYS A 48 3.43 12.19 -31.72
C LYS A 48 4.30 13.20 -30.93
N LEU A 49 5.47 12.67 -30.50
CA LEU A 49 6.72 13.39 -30.21
C LEU A 49 6.83 14.10 -28.85
N GLY A 50 7.75 13.61 -28.02
CA GLY A 50 8.43 14.47 -27.04
C GLY A 50 8.68 13.83 -25.68
N LYS A 51 9.87 13.22 -25.53
CA LYS A 51 10.53 12.95 -24.24
C LYS A 51 9.78 12.02 -23.29
N LEU A 52 9.73 10.75 -23.68
CA LEU A 52 10.05 9.70 -22.71
C LEU A 52 11.44 10.07 -22.15
N GLY A 53 11.51 10.36 -20.85
CA GLY A 53 12.79 10.52 -20.15
C GLY A 53 13.71 9.33 -20.45
N PRO A 54 15.03 9.47 -20.29
CA PRO A 54 15.97 8.41 -20.62
C PRO A 54 15.47 7.12 -19.96
N VAL A 55 15.10 6.14 -20.78
CA VAL A 55 14.90 4.78 -20.32
C VAL A 55 16.26 4.38 -19.81
N VAL A 56 16.49 4.56 -18.51
CA VAL A 56 17.70 4.10 -17.85
C VAL A 56 17.73 2.61 -18.09
N GLU A 57 18.58 2.19 -19.04
CA GLU A 57 18.82 0.78 -19.31
C GLU A 57 19.24 0.14 -17.98
N LYS A 58 18.48 -0.89 -17.58
CA LYS A 58 18.76 -1.62 -16.35
C LYS A 58 20.11 -2.31 -16.54
N LYS A 59 21.15 -1.80 -15.88
CA LYS A 59 22.44 -2.48 -15.82
C LYS A 59 22.24 -3.79 -15.05
N ILE A 60 22.30 -4.90 -15.76
CA ILE A 60 22.31 -6.24 -15.17
C ILE A 60 23.75 -6.50 -14.75
N LEU A 61 24.02 -6.46 -13.45
CA LEU A 61 25.31 -6.87 -12.92
C LEU A 61 25.39 -8.40 -12.96
N PRO A 62 26.53 -8.98 -13.36
CA PRO A 62 26.72 -10.41 -13.31
C PRO A 62 26.59 -10.88 -11.86
N VAL A 63 25.83 -11.96 -11.65
CA VAL A 63 25.70 -12.57 -10.32
C VAL A 63 26.95 -13.43 -10.09
N GLU A 64 27.62 -13.21 -8.97
CA GLU A 64 28.76 -14.02 -8.55
C GLU A 64 28.36 -15.49 -8.40
N THR A 65 29.18 -16.41 -8.90
CA THR A 65 28.89 -17.86 -8.91
C THR A 65 29.75 -18.66 -7.93
N ASP A 66 30.74 -18.01 -7.31
CA ASP A 66 31.66 -18.66 -6.38
C ASP A 66 30.96 -18.96 -5.04
N PRO A 67 30.91 -20.24 -4.61
CA PRO A 67 30.17 -20.63 -3.40
C PRO A 67 30.77 -20.04 -2.12
N GLU A 68 32.10 -19.95 -2.03
CA GLU A 68 32.80 -19.40 -0.86
C GLU A 68 32.49 -17.91 -0.65
N LYS A 69 32.30 -17.16 -1.74
CA LYS A 69 31.93 -15.74 -1.65
C LYS A 69 30.48 -15.58 -1.21
N LEU A 70 29.58 -16.41 -1.73
CA LEU A 70 28.14 -16.37 -1.40
C LEU A 70 27.85 -16.71 0.07
N VAL A 71 28.67 -17.58 0.69
CA VAL A 71 28.52 -17.96 2.10
C VAL A 71 29.12 -16.92 3.04
N ASN A 72 30.20 -16.24 2.65
CA ASN A 72 30.92 -15.33 3.53
C ASN A 72 30.52 -13.85 3.36
N TYR A 73 29.94 -13.47 2.23
CA TYR A 73 29.63 -12.08 1.89
C TYR A 73 28.19 -11.91 1.44
N VAL A 74 27.63 -10.74 1.75
CA VAL A 74 26.33 -10.29 1.21
C VAL A 74 26.57 -9.68 -0.16
N CYS A 75 26.61 -10.54 -1.19
CA CYS A 75 26.82 -10.12 -2.57
C CYS A 75 25.72 -9.13 -3.03
N GLY A 76 26.14 -8.00 -3.60
CA GLY A 76 25.22 -6.95 -4.09
C GLY A 76 24.77 -5.95 -3.01
N SER A 77 25.38 -6.01 -1.82
CA SER A 77 25.18 -4.99 -0.78
C SER A 77 25.85 -3.66 -1.15
N ASN A 78 26.98 -3.70 -1.86
CA ASN A 78 27.66 -2.48 -2.28
C ASN A 78 27.09 -1.90 -3.60
N ILE A 79 26.52 -0.70 -3.53
CA ILE A 79 25.99 0.04 -4.69
C ILE A 79 27.06 0.94 -5.32
N LEU A 80 28.14 1.24 -4.58
CA LEU A 80 29.20 2.13 -5.02
C LEU A 80 30.16 1.38 -5.96
N LYS A 81 30.73 2.10 -6.94
CA LYS A 81 31.73 1.54 -7.87
C LYS A 81 33.02 1.08 -7.18
N GLN A 82 33.28 1.61 -5.99
CA GLN A 82 34.46 1.35 -5.18
C GLN A 82 33.97 0.95 -3.79
N GLY A 83 34.51 -0.15 -3.29
CA GLY A 83 34.12 -0.73 -2.00
C GLY A 83 34.05 -2.25 -2.08
N GLN A 84 34.04 -2.87 -0.90
CA GLN A 84 33.87 -4.31 -0.75
C GLN A 84 32.47 -4.60 -0.22
N ASP A 85 31.92 -5.76 -0.59
CA ASP A 85 30.66 -6.24 -0.04
C ASP A 85 30.78 -6.54 1.47
N ILE A 86 29.66 -6.43 2.18
CA ILE A 86 29.62 -6.64 3.63
C ILE A 86 29.89 -8.12 3.93
N GLN A 87 30.89 -8.39 4.77
CA GLN A 87 31.19 -9.72 5.26
C GLN A 87 30.17 -10.14 6.34
N LEU A 88 29.72 -11.39 6.29
CA LEU A 88 28.86 -12.00 7.28
C LEU A 88 29.64 -12.27 8.57
N LYS A 89 29.06 -11.84 9.68
CA LYS A 89 29.59 -11.99 11.04
C LYS A 89 29.07 -13.29 11.66
N PRO A 90 29.67 -13.78 12.75
CA PRO A 90 29.11 -14.91 13.49
C PRO A 90 27.74 -14.56 14.09
N ASP A 91 26.90 -15.58 14.29
CA ASP A 91 25.51 -15.45 14.75
C ASP A 91 25.35 -14.67 16.07
N SER A 92 26.37 -14.68 16.93
CA SER A 92 26.39 -13.97 18.22
C SER A 92 26.42 -12.44 18.11
N GLU A 93 26.83 -11.89 16.97
CA GLU A 93 26.83 -10.44 16.76
C GLU A 93 25.45 -9.92 16.35
N TYR A 94 24.57 -10.81 15.89
CA TYR A 94 23.23 -10.44 15.46
C TYR A 94 22.25 -10.51 16.64
N PRO A 95 21.29 -9.56 16.73
CA PRO A 95 20.29 -9.62 17.79
C PRO A 95 19.40 -10.86 17.71
N ASP A 96 19.03 -11.42 18.88
CA ASP A 96 18.21 -12.64 18.99
C ASP A 96 16.87 -12.58 18.25
N TRP A 97 16.28 -11.39 18.12
CA TRP A 97 15.00 -11.22 17.44
C TRP A 97 15.05 -11.62 15.96
N LEU A 98 16.24 -11.59 15.33
CA LEU A 98 16.43 -12.00 13.94
C LEU A 98 16.00 -13.46 13.74
N TRP A 99 16.39 -14.33 14.67
CA TRP A 99 16.13 -15.77 14.62
C TRP A 99 14.70 -16.14 15.02
N SER A 100 13.98 -15.21 15.66
CA SER A 100 12.57 -15.36 16.01
C SER A 100 11.60 -14.99 14.87
N LEU A 101 12.12 -14.46 13.77
CA LEU A 101 11.28 -14.05 12.63
C LEU A 101 10.65 -15.27 11.95
N ARG A 102 9.37 -15.12 11.58
CA ARG A 102 8.64 -16.17 10.86
C ARG A 102 9.02 -16.15 9.38
N LEU A 103 9.75 -17.17 8.93
CA LEU A 103 10.12 -17.36 7.52
C LEU A 103 9.06 -18.13 6.71
N GLY A 104 8.11 -18.75 7.40
CA GLY A 104 7.08 -19.60 6.80
C GLY A 104 5.86 -18.84 6.26
N LYS A 105 4.83 -19.62 5.91
CA LYS A 105 3.53 -19.07 5.52
C LYS A 105 2.92 -18.30 6.70
N VAL A 106 2.26 -17.19 6.37
CA VAL A 106 1.51 -16.41 7.37
C VAL A 106 0.41 -17.30 7.97
N PRO A 107 0.29 -17.37 9.31
CA PRO A 107 -0.75 -18.14 9.97
C PRO A 107 -2.16 -17.79 9.42
N PRO A 108 -3.07 -18.77 9.35
CA PRO A 108 -4.47 -18.50 9.07
C PRO A 108 -5.09 -17.63 10.16
N LEU A 109 -6.21 -16.97 9.85
CA LEU A 109 -6.83 -16.03 10.79
C LEU A 109 -7.29 -16.71 12.09
N GLU A 110 -7.71 -17.97 12.01
CA GLU A 110 -8.24 -18.76 13.13
C GLU A 110 -7.19 -19.07 14.21
N GLU A 111 -5.93 -19.20 13.82
CA GLU A 111 -4.81 -19.49 14.73
C GLU A 111 -4.23 -18.20 15.36
N MET A 112 -4.65 -17.02 14.91
CA MET A 112 -4.10 -15.75 15.38
C MET A 112 -4.85 -15.23 16.61
N ASP A 113 -4.11 -14.69 17.57
CA ASP A 113 -4.69 -14.08 18.76
C ASP A 113 -5.41 -12.75 18.45
N GLN A 114 -6.68 -12.67 18.86
CA GLN A 114 -7.58 -11.54 18.65
C GLN A 114 -7.16 -10.27 19.39
N ASN A 115 -6.35 -10.41 20.45
CA ASN A 115 -5.85 -9.28 21.22
C ASN A 115 -4.67 -8.56 20.52
N THR A 116 -4.16 -9.11 19.41
CA THR A 116 -3.05 -8.51 18.66
C THR A 116 -3.53 -7.63 17.51
N LEU A 117 -2.81 -6.54 17.22
CA LEU A 117 -3.07 -5.71 16.04
C LEU A 117 -2.89 -6.49 14.71
N GLN A 118 -2.10 -7.56 14.73
CA GLN A 118 -1.82 -8.38 13.55
C GLN A 118 -3.09 -9.11 13.07
N TYR A 119 -3.89 -9.62 14.00
CA TYR A 119 -5.18 -10.25 13.73
C TYR A 119 -6.12 -9.30 12.99
N TRP A 120 -6.32 -8.09 13.52
CA TRP A 120 -7.22 -7.10 12.93
C TRP A 120 -6.76 -6.61 11.56
N ARG A 121 -5.45 -6.44 11.36
CA ARG A 121 -4.88 -6.14 10.03
C ARG A 121 -5.17 -7.26 9.03
N ARG A 122 -5.07 -8.52 9.45
CA ARG A 122 -5.37 -9.68 8.61
C ARG A 122 -6.86 -9.75 8.27
N LEU A 123 -7.74 -9.58 9.26
CA LEU A 123 -9.20 -9.57 9.08
C LEU A 123 -9.62 -8.48 8.08
N ARG A 124 -9.11 -7.26 8.23
CA ARG A 124 -9.37 -6.16 7.29
C ARG A 124 -8.99 -6.53 5.86
N LYS A 125 -7.81 -7.13 5.67
CA LYS A 125 -7.33 -7.56 4.34
C LYS A 125 -8.24 -8.63 3.72
N LEU A 126 -8.75 -9.57 4.54
CA LEU A 126 -9.68 -10.60 4.07
C LEU A 126 -11.04 -10.01 3.68
N ASN A 127 -11.57 -9.06 4.46
CA ASN A 127 -12.81 -8.37 4.14
C ASN A 127 -12.71 -7.57 2.85
N LEU A 128 -11.60 -6.85 2.63
CA LEU A 128 -11.35 -6.15 1.37
C LEU A 128 -11.31 -7.10 0.18
N ARG A 129 -10.59 -8.23 0.30
CA ARG A 129 -10.55 -9.26 -0.75
C ARG A 129 -11.92 -9.83 -1.06
N ARG A 130 -12.73 -10.12 -0.03
CA ARG A 130 -14.11 -10.57 -0.19
C ARG A 130 -14.94 -9.53 -0.93
N GLN A 131 -14.83 -8.26 -0.54
CA GLN A 131 -15.56 -7.17 -1.18
C GLN A 131 -15.16 -6.99 -2.65
N SER A 132 -13.87 -7.03 -2.97
CA SER A 132 -13.39 -6.97 -4.36
C SER A 132 -14.01 -8.09 -5.21
N ARG A 133 -14.03 -9.33 -4.71
CA ARG A 133 -14.65 -10.45 -5.41
C ARG A 133 -16.16 -10.28 -5.60
N LEU A 134 -16.87 -9.78 -4.58
CA LEU A 134 -18.30 -9.50 -4.69
C LEU A 134 -18.58 -8.39 -5.71
N MET A 135 -17.73 -7.37 -5.76
CA MET A 135 -17.83 -6.29 -6.74
C MET A 135 -17.55 -6.77 -8.17
N GLU A 136 -16.60 -7.69 -8.36
CA GLU A 136 -16.34 -8.33 -9.66
C GLU A 136 -17.54 -9.16 -10.15
N LEU A 137 -18.21 -9.87 -9.23
CA LEU A 137 -19.40 -10.66 -9.54
C LEU A 137 -20.64 -9.80 -9.78
N ARG A 138 -20.66 -8.60 -9.21
CA ARG A 138 -21.70 -7.61 -9.48
C ARG A 138 -21.49 -7.08 -10.90
N ARG A 139 -22.03 -7.81 -11.87
CA ARG A 139 -22.38 -7.25 -13.16
C ARG A 139 -23.49 -6.21 -12.89
N TYR A 140 -23.42 -5.08 -13.58
CA TYR A 140 -24.24 -3.86 -13.47
C TYR A 140 -23.81 -2.86 -12.37
#